data_AF-A0A2W4ZSJ1-F1
#
_entry.id   AF-A0A2W4ZSJ1-F1
#
_cell.length_a   1.000
_cell.length_b   1.000
_cell.length_c   1.000
_cell.angle_alpha   90.00
_cell.angle_beta   90.00
_cell.angle_gamma   90.00
#
_symmetry.space_group_name_H-M   'P 1'
#
loop_
_entity.id
_entity.type
_entity.pdbx_description
1 polymer ?
#
loop_
_entity_poly.entity_id
_entity_poly.type
_entity_poly.pdbx_seq_one_letter_code
_entity_poly.pdbx_strand_id
1 'polypeptide(L)' 'MARIEHITSPSNPKIKAINSLFIRKFRKETGLFVAEGLRSIIEGL' A
#
# COMPACT_ATOMS: atom_id res chain seq x y z
N MET A 1 6.05 19.04 2.37
CA MET A 1 5.60 18.78 0.99
C MET A 1 5.75 17.30 0.69
N ALA A 2 4.71 16.65 0.14
CA ALA A 2 4.82 15.24 -0.26
C ALA A 2 5.78 15.12 -1.44
N ARG A 3 6.76 14.22 -1.36
CA ARG A 3 7.65 13.89 -2.48
C ARG A 3 6.94 12.87 -3.36
N ILE A 4 6.57 13.28 -4.57
CA ILE A 4 5.95 12.41 -5.56
C ILE A 4 7.06 11.70 -6.34
N GLU A 5 6.97 10.38 -6.45
CA GLU A 5 7.90 9.53 -7.17
C GLU A 5 7.13 8.66 -8.17
N HIS A 6 7.56 8.64 -9.43
CA HIS A 6 7.01 7.75 -10.43
C HIS A 6 7.77 6.42 -10.42
N ILE A 7 7.10 5.35 -9.98
CA ILE A 7 7.68 4.00 -9.86
C ILE A 7 7.11 3.10 -10.94
N THR A 8 7.97 2.53 -11.78
CA THR A 8 7.56 1.66 -12.89
C THR A 8 7.96 0.19 -12.71
N SER A 9 8.99 -0.09 -11.90
CA SER A 9 9.51 -1.45 -11.73
C SER A 9 8.70 -2.24 -10.71
N PRO A 10 8.08 -3.39 -11.05
CA PRO A 10 7.41 -4.26 -10.09
C PRO A 10 8.35 -4.80 -8.99
N SER A 11 9.66 -4.82 -9.28
CA SER A 11 10.69 -5.24 -8.33
C SER A 11 11.01 -4.18 -7.26
N ASN A 12 10.47 -2.97 -7.37
CA ASN A 12 10.70 -1.89 -6.39
C ASN A 12 10.27 -2.35 -4.98
N PRO A 13 11.09 -2.13 -3.94
CA PRO A 13 10.76 -2.54 -2.57
C PRO A 13 9.41 -2.02 -2.05
N LYS A 14 9.01 -0.80 -2.44
CA LYS A 14 7.72 -0.21 -2.04
C LYS A 14 6.53 -0.97 -2.63
N ILE A 15 6.61 -1.35 -3.91
CA ILE A 15 5.57 -2.16 -4.56
C ILE A 15 5.50 -3.54 -3.91
N LYS A 16 6.66 -4.16 -3.63
CA LYS A 16 6.70 -5.45 -2.92
C LYS A 16 6.04 -5.36 -1.54
N ALA A 17 6.32 -4.30 -0.78
CA ALA A 17 5.72 -4.10 0.54
C ALA A 17 4.19 -3.96 0.48
N ILE A 18 3.66 -3.19 -0.48
CA ILE A 18 2.21 -3.08 -0.72
C ILE A 18 1.63 -4.46 -1.07
N ASN A 19 2.27 -5.20 -1.99
CA ASN A 19 1.81 -6.53 -2.40
C ASN A 19 1.84 -7.54 -1.24
N SER A 20 2.81 -7.44 -0.32
CA SER A 20 2.87 -8.30 0.86
C SER A 20 1.65 -8.12 1.78
N LEU A 21 0.97 -6.97 1.76
CA LEU A 21 -0.24 -6.75 2.56
C LEU A 21 -1.45 -7.58 2.09
N PHE A 22 -1.41 -8.22 0.92
CA PHE A 22 -2.43 -9.21 0.55
C PHE A 22 -2.30 -10.51 1.37
N ILE A 23 -1.15 -10.76 2.00
CA ILE A 23 -0.90 -11.93 2.85
C ILE A 23 -1.34 -11.63 4.29
N ARG A 24 -2.20 -12.50 4.86
CA ARG A 24 -2.74 -12.33 6.24
C ARG A 24 -1.64 -12.25 7.30
N LYS A 25 -0.59 -13.07 7.19
CA LYS A 25 0.56 -13.05 8.13
C LYS A 25 1.17 -11.65 8.20
N PHE A 26 1.47 -11.06 7.05
CA PHE A 26 2.11 -9.75 6.96
C PHE A 26 1.19 -8.62 7.48
N ARG A 27 -0.12 -8.70 7.22
CA ARG A 27 -1.08 -7.75 7.84
C ARG A 27 -1.12 -7.85 9.36
N LYS A 28 -1.03 -9.06 9.92
CA LYS A 28 -0.99 -9.23 11.38
C LYS A 28 0.29 -8.66 11.99
N GLU A 29 1.42 -8.82 11.31
CA GLU A 29 2.72 -8.31 11.77
C GLU A 29 2.80 -6.78 11.70
N THR A 30 2.24 -6.18 10.65
CA THR A 30 2.32 -4.72 10.41
C THR A 30 1.14 -3.93 10.98
N GLY A 31 -0.01 -4.56 11.20
CA GLY A 31 -1.27 -3.88 11.51
C GLY A 31 -1.85 -3.08 10.33
N LEU A 32 -1.30 -3.25 9.11
CA LEU A 32 -1.67 -2.48 7.93
C LEU A 32 -2.52 -3.29 6.95
N PHE A 33 -3.23 -2.59 6.08
CA PHE A 33 -3.98 -3.14 4.94
C PHE A 33 -3.99 -2.15 3.77
N VAL A 34 -4.41 -2.61 2.59
CA VAL A 34 -4.59 -1.76 1.40
C VAL A 34 -6.07 -1.45 1.25
N ALA A 35 -6.41 -0.16 1.13
CA ALA A 35 -7.73 0.32 0.74
C ALA A 35 -7.63 0.91 -0.67
N GLU A 36 -8.50 0.48 -1.58
CA GLU A 36 -8.55 0.95 -2.95
C GLU A 36 -9.88 1.67 -3.22
N GLY A 37 -9.87 2.55 -4.23
CA GLY A 37 -11.02 3.37 -4.62
C GLY A 37 -11.00 4.76 -3.98
N LEU A 38 -11.16 5.80 -4.82
CA LEU A 38 -11.08 7.20 -4.39
C LEU A 38 -12.10 7.53 -3.30
N ARG A 39 -13.34 7.06 -3.44
CA ARG A 39 -14.41 7.32 -2.46
C ARG A 39 -14.08 6.72 -1.10
N SER A 40 -13.70 5.45 -1.06
CA SER A 40 -13.31 4.74 0.15
C SER A 40 -12.17 5.43 0.89
N ILE A 41 -11.18 5.94 0.14
CA ILE A 41 -10.06 6.68 0.71
C ILE A 41 -10.54 8.02 1.29
N ILE A 42 -11.35 8.79 0.56
CA ILE A 42 -11.88 10.07 1.05
C ILE A 42 -12.72 9.90 2.31
N GLU A 43 -13.56 8.85 2.38
CA GLU A 43 -14.41 8.60 3.55
C GLU A 43 -13.64 8.07 4.78
N GLY A 44 -12.48 7.45 4.56
CA GLY A 44 -11.65 6.89 5.62
C GLY A 44 -10.57 7.82 6.18
N LEU A 45 -10.44 9.04 5.65
CA LEU A 45 -9.55 10.10 6.14
C LEU A 45 -10.21 10.90 7.26
#